data_AF-A0A3M1IL81-F1
#
_entry.id   AF-A0A3M1IL81-F1
#
_cell.length_a   1.000
_cell.length_b   1.000
_cell.length_c   1.000
_cell.angle_alpha   90.00
_cell.angle_beta   90.00
_cell.angle_gamma   90.00
#
_symmetry.space_group_name_H-M   'P 1'
#
loop_
_entity.id
_entity.type
_entity.pdbx_description
1 polymer ?
#
loop_
_entity_poly.entity_id
_entity_poly.type
_entity_poly.pdbx_seq_one_letter_code
_entity_poly.pdbx_strand_id
1 'polypeptide(L)'
;RSIDLGATEEITTCEELARYDDPGSAFSVARAALALAGFLPEFGSPDAPPALRERLEAFGGGIELSLLAAVPKGSGLGTSSILAATVLGTLSDLCGLGWDRHTLFRRTLALEQMLTTGGGWQDQGGGLFRGIKLIETAPGLDQTPTLRWVPDHLLETAIADETSLLYYTGITRMAKNILAEIVRGIFLNSPRHLELIAAIAANAGATFDALQRGDASRVSAAVRASWRLNQALDSGTNPPEVQAILDRIADWVDAAKLLGAGGGGFLLMFAKDAEAARRIRQELTARPPNARARFVRFSVSRTGLHVTRS
;
A
#
# COMPACT_ATOMS: atom_id res chain seq x y z
N ARG A 1 15.52 1.84 15.35
CA ARG A 1 14.47 2.37 16.27
C ARG A 1 13.13 2.52 15.55
N SER A 2 12.02 2.08 16.14
CA SER A 2 10.66 2.32 15.64
C SER A 2 9.97 3.28 16.60
N ILE A 3 9.59 4.46 16.09
CA ILE A 3 9.02 5.54 16.88
C ILE A 3 7.56 5.22 17.24
N ASP A 4 6.80 4.68 16.28
CA ASP A 4 5.39 4.32 16.45
C ASP A 4 5.18 3.16 17.44
N LEU A 5 6.11 2.22 17.51
CA LEU A 5 6.04 1.07 18.43
C LEU A 5 6.82 1.30 19.73
N GLY A 6 7.58 2.40 19.83
CA GLY A 6 8.42 2.69 21.00
C GLY A 6 9.54 1.65 21.21
N ALA A 7 9.96 0.94 20.15
CA ALA A 7 10.91 -0.15 20.22
C ALA A 7 12.29 0.26 19.67
N THR A 8 13.35 -0.33 20.21
CA THR A 8 14.73 -0.17 19.73
C THR A 8 15.40 -1.54 19.69
N GLU A 9 16.26 -1.73 18.71
CA GLU A 9 17.06 -2.92 18.55
C GLU A 9 18.44 -2.51 18.03
N GLU A 10 19.48 -3.15 18.55
CA GLU A 10 20.87 -2.99 18.13
C GLU A 10 21.30 -4.30 17.44
N ILE A 11 21.97 -4.17 16.29
CA ILE A 11 22.40 -5.30 15.46
C ILE A 11 23.90 -5.14 15.26
N THR A 12 24.65 -6.19 15.60
CA THR A 12 26.11 -6.17 15.61
C THR A 12 26.73 -7.24 14.72
N THR A 13 25.96 -8.29 14.35
CA THR A 13 26.46 -9.39 13.50
C THR A 13 25.64 -9.58 12.22
N CYS A 14 26.24 -10.26 11.25
CA CYS A 14 25.54 -10.67 10.02
C CYS A 14 24.39 -11.64 10.33
N GLU A 15 24.54 -12.56 11.29
CA GLU A 15 23.46 -13.50 11.62
C GLU A 15 22.24 -12.79 12.20
N GLU A 16 22.44 -11.76 13.03
CA GLU A 16 21.35 -10.93 13.57
C GLU A 16 20.63 -10.16 12.45
N LEU A 17 21.39 -9.60 11.52
CA LEU A 17 20.87 -8.88 10.36
C LEU A 17 20.11 -9.81 9.39
N ALA A 18 20.58 -11.05 9.21
CA ALA A 18 19.97 -12.05 8.32
C ALA A 18 18.62 -12.57 8.82
N ARG A 19 18.27 -12.39 10.10
CA ARG A 19 16.96 -12.74 10.67
C ARG A 19 15.87 -11.73 10.30
N TYR A 20 15.76 -11.40 9.03
CA TYR A 20 14.70 -10.53 8.51
C TYR A 20 13.40 -11.28 8.23
N ASP A 21 13.40 -12.61 8.25
CA ASP A 21 12.23 -13.45 8.01
C ASP A 21 11.36 -13.67 9.27
N ASP A 22 11.74 -13.12 10.42
CA ASP A 22 10.93 -13.16 11.65
C ASP A 22 9.62 -12.35 11.46
N PRO A 23 8.45 -13.00 11.39
CA PRO A 23 7.17 -12.32 11.16
C PRO A 23 6.72 -11.45 12.35
N GLY A 24 7.31 -11.66 13.53
CA GLY A 24 6.99 -10.93 14.76
C GLY A 24 7.83 -9.67 14.95
N SER A 25 8.96 -9.55 14.25
CA SER A 25 9.87 -8.43 14.44
C SER A 25 9.33 -7.14 13.84
N ALA A 26 9.43 -6.05 14.62
CA ALA A 26 9.14 -4.70 14.16
C ALA A 26 10.16 -4.19 13.12
N PHE A 27 11.30 -4.87 13.00
CA PHE A 27 12.47 -4.41 12.24
C PHE A 27 12.78 -5.26 11.01
N SER A 28 11.97 -6.28 10.69
CA SER A 28 12.16 -7.17 9.53
C SER A 28 12.37 -6.40 8.22
N VAL A 29 11.56 -5.37 7.99
CA VAL A 29 11.68 -4.48 6.81
C VAL A 29 13.04 -3.77 6.78
N ALA A 30 13.50 -3.22 7.90
CA ALA A 30 14.78 -2.53 7.99
C ALA A 30 15.95 -3.48 7.75
N ARG A 31 15.90 -4.67 8.35
CA ARG A 31 16.93 -5.70 8.20
C ARG A 31 17.05 -6.15 6.74
N ALA A 32 15.93 -6.49 6.11
CA ALA A 32 15.91 -6.87 4.70
C ALA A 32 16.39 -5.73 3.77
N ALA A 33 16.05 -4.47 4.09
CA ALA A 33 16.52 -3.33 3.32
C ALA A 33 18.04 -3.10 3.43
N LEU A 34 18.61 -3.24 4.64
CA LEU A 34 20.06 -3.18 4.87
C LEU A 34 20.78 -4.35 4.18
N ALA A 35 20.21 -5.56 4.24
CA ALA A 35 20.70 -6.70 3.48
C ALA A 35 20.78 -6.36 1.98
N LEU A 36 19.67 -5.91 1.37
CA LEU A 36 19.62 -5.53 -0.04
C LEU A 36 20.51 -4.34 -0.43
N ALA A 37 20.89 -3.51 0.55
CA ALA A 37 21.86 -2.43 0.37
C ALA A 37 23.32 -2.91 0.41
N GLY A 38 23.57 -4.20 0.65
CA GLY A 38 24.90 -4.82 0.59
C GLY A 38 25.59 -5.01 1.93
N PHE A 39 24.89 -4.80 3.05
CA PHE A 39 25.45 -5.01 4.39
C PHE A 39 25.48 -6.48 4.82
N LEU A 40 24.89 -7.37 4.05
CA LEU A 40 25.08 -8.82 4.15
C LEU A 40 25.99 -9.31 3.02
N PRO A 41 26.91 -10.27 3.28
CA PRO A 41 27.88 -10.76 2.30
C PRO A 41 27.25 -11.22 0.98
N GLU A 42 26.13 -11.93 1.04
CA GLU A 42 25.42 -12.48 -0.12
C GLU A 42 24.79 -11.41 -1.04
N PHE A 43 24.64 -10.17 -0.56
CA PHE A 43 24.09 -9.04 -1.31
C PHE A 43 25.11 -7.94 -1.59
N GLY A 44 26.30 -8.02 -0.99
CA GLY A 44 27.36 -7.02 -1.09
C GLY A 44 28.39 -7.33 -2.18
N SER A 45 29.38 -6.45 -2.32
CA SER A 45 30.54 -6.71 -3.17
C SER A 45 31.33 -7.93 -2.66
N PRO A 46 31.86 -8.81 -3.53
CA PRO A 46 32.77 -9.88 -3.15
C PRO A 46 34.01 -9.40 -2.40
N ASP A 47 34.44 -8.16 -2.66
CA ASP A 47 35.63 -7.55 -2.05
C ASP A 47 35.35 -6.95 -0.67
N ALA A 48 34.09 -6.91 -0.22
CA ALA A 48 33.72 -6.34 1.07
C ALA A 48 34.03 -7.30 2.22
N PRO A 49 34.46 -6.80 3.40
CA PRO A 49 34.78 -7.63 4.56
C PRO A 49 33.65 -8.60 4.95
N PRO A 50 33.91 -9.81 5.43
CA PRO A 50 32.84 -10.77 5.73
C PRO A 50 32.01 -10.38 6.97
N ALA A 51 32.62 -9.72 7.96
CA ALA A 51 31.95 -9.35 9.20
C ALA A 51 31.19 -8.01 9.06
N LEU A 52 29.98 -7.93 9.64
CA LEU A 52 29.16 -6.71 9.60
C LEU A 52 29.89 -5.50 10.19
N ARG A 53 30.59 -5.69 11.31
CA ARG A 53 31.35 -4.62 11.96
C ARG A 53 32.42 -4.03 11.05
N GLU A 54 33.21 -4.88 10.41
CA GLU A 54 34.27 -4.46 9.47
C GLU A 54 33.67 -3.77 8.23
N ARG A 55 32.52 -4.24 7.73
CA ARG A 55 31.77 -3.58 6.65
C ARG A 55 31.33 -2.16 7.04
N LEU A 56 30.78 -2.02 8.25
CA LEU A 56 30.34 -0.72 8.77
C LEU A 56 31.53 0.22 9.02
N GLU A 57 32.63 -0.29 9.56
CA GLU A 57 33.86 0.48 9.72
C GLU A 57 34.41 0.95 8.37
N ALA A 58 34.43 0.08 7.34
CA ALA A 58 34.82 0.45 5.98
C ALA A 58 33.86 1.44 5.32
N PHE A 59 32.57 1.38 5.65
CA PHE A 59 31.55 2.35 5.24
C PHE A 59 31.75 3.73 5.90
N GLY A 60 32.44 3.78 7.05
CA GLY A 60 32.74 5.01 7.80
C GLY A 60 32.03 5.11 9.14
N GLY A 61 31.33 4.06 9.59
CA GLY A 61 30.71 4.00 10.91
C GLY A 61 29.44 3.13 10.97
N GLY A 62 28.84 3.08 12.16
CA GLY A 62 27.54 2.44 12.36
C GLY A 62 26.38 3.23 11.73
N ILE A 63 25.24 2.56 11.56
CA ILE A 63 24.02 3.17 11.00
C ILE A 63 22.91 3.13 12.06
N GLU A 64 22.36 4.29 12.39
CA GLU A 64 21.10 4.38 13.15
C GLU A 64 19.94 4.63 12.20
N LEU A 65 19.02 3.68 12.09
CA LEU A 65 17.79 3.82 11.30
C LEU A 65 16.58 4.04 12.23
N SER A 66 15.90 5.16 12.06
CA SER A 66 14.66 5.50 12.76
C SER A 66 13.46 5.45 11.82
N LEU A 67 12.43 4.69 12.18
CA LEU A 67 11.22 4.46 11.37
C LEU A 67 9.99 5.04 12.06
N LEU A 68 9.07 5.60 11.27
CA LEU A 68 7.76 6.07 11.73
C LEU A 68 6.71 5.79 10.67
N ALA A 69 5.63 5.10 11.05
CA ALA A 69 4.42 4.98 10.25
C ALA A 69 3.24 5.63 10.99
N ALA A 70 2.69 6.70 10.42
CA ALA A 70 1.57 7.44 11.02
C ALA A 70 0.18 6.80 10.80
N VAL A 71 0.14 5.61 10.22
CA VAL A 71 -1.09 4.89 9.89
C VAL A 71 -1.12 3.55 10.64
N PRO A 72 -2.24 3.16 11.27
CA PRO A 72 -2.33 1.88 11.97
C PRO A 72 -2.01 0.68 11.07
N LYS A 73 -1.39 -0.36 11.66
CA LYS A 73 -1.24 -1.66 11.00
C LYS A 73 -2.62 -2.23 10.64
N GLY A 74 -2.73 -2.86 9.47
CA GLY A 74 -4.00 -3.39 8.96
C GLY A 74 -4.97 -2.32 8.43
N SER A 75 -4.47 -1.14 8.07
CA SER A 75 -5.26 -0.06 7.47
C SER A 75 -5.76 -0.34 6.06
N GLY A 76 -5.12 -1.26 5.33
CA GLY A 76 -5.39 -1.49 3.90
C GLY A 76 -4.79 -0.43 2.98
N LEU A 77 -3.86 0.41 3.47
CA LEU A 77 -3.21 1.47 2.68
C LEU A 77 -1.78 1.12 2.19
N GLY A 78 -1.40 -0.17 2.21
CA GLY A 78 -0.08 -0.58 1.74
C GLY A 78 1.10 -0.07 2.58
N THR A 79 0.85 0.21 3.87
CA THR A 79 1.84 0.87 4.75
C THR A 79 3.17 0.12 4.82
N SER A 80 3.16 -1.22 4.78
CA SER A 80 4.37 -2.03 4.83
C SER A 80 5.24 -1.84 3.58
N SER A 81 4.64 -1.98 2.40
CA SER A 81 5.32 -1.82 1.10
C SER A 81 5.88 -0.40 0.93
N ILE A 82 5.09 0.60 1.33
CA ILE A 82 5.50 2.01 1.26
C ILE A 82 6.64 2.29 2.24
N LEU A 83 6.60 1.73 3.46
CA LEU A 83 7.69 1.85 4.43
C LEU A 83 8.97 1.20 3.88
N ALA A 84 8.87 -0.01 3.32
CA ALA A 84 9.99 -0.70 2.71
C ALA A 84 10.63 0.12 1.57
N ALA A 85 9.80 0.64 0.65
CA ALA A 85 10.25 1.52 -0.42
C ALA A 85 10.93 2.80 0.09
N THR A 86 10.43 3.36 1.20
CA THR A 86 10.98 4.56 1.85
C THR A 86 12.36 4.28 2.47
N VAL A 87 12.50 3.14 3.16
CA VAL A 87 13.79 2.73 3.73
C VAL A 87 14.81 2.45 2.62
N LEU A 88 14.43 1.71 1.59
CA LEU A 88 15.29 1.44 0.44
C LEU A 88 15.72 2.73 -0.28
N GLY A 89 14.80 3.69 -0.46
CA GLY A 89 15.12 5.00 -1.03
C GLY A 89 16.11 5.78 -0.18
N THR A 90 15.93 5.76 1.13
CA THR A 90 16.83 6.42 2.09
C THR A 90 18.22 5.78 2.08
N LEU A 91 18.30 4.45 2.08
CA LEU A 91 19.56 3.72 2.01
C LEU A 91 20.26 3.91 0.66
N SER A 92 19.50 4.02 -0.43
CA SER A 92 20.06 4.30 -1.75
C SER A 92 20.78 5.64 -1.79
N ASP A 93 20.17 6.67 -1.22
CA ASP A 93 20.79 7.98 -1.09
C ASP A 93 22.01 7.89 -0.15
N LEU A 94 21.82 7.38 1.07
CA LEU A 94 22.86 7.28 2.11
C LEU A 94 24.12 6.55 1.60
N CYS A 95 23.94 5.42 0.92
CA CYS A 95 25.02 4.56 0.45
C CYS A 95 25.48 4.87 -0.99
N GLY A 96 24.92 5.89 -1.64
CA GLY A 96 25.30 6.28 -3.00
C GLY A 96 24.99 5.22 -4.07
N LEU A 97 23.94 4.40 -3.87
CA LEU A 97 23.65 3.24 -4.72
C LEU A 97 22.98 3.61 -6.05
N GLY A 98 22.55 4.86 -6.21
CA GLY A 98 22.01 5.38 -7.47
C GLY A 98 20.73 4.70 -7.95
N TRP A 99 19.89 4.18 -7.05
CA TRP A 99 18.66 3.49 -7.45
C TRP A 99 17.59 4.49 -7.83
N ASP A 100 17.13 4.40 -9.08
CA ASP A 100 15.96 5.14 -9.54
C ASP A 100 14.64 4.54 -9.01
N ARG A 101 13.52 5.22 -9.24
CA ARG A 101 12.20 4.78 -8.72
C ARG A 101 11.76 3.41 -9.26
N HIS A 102 12.14 3.06 -10.49
CA HIS A 102 11.85 1.74 -11.06
C HIS A 102 12.69 0.62 -10.40
N THR A 103 13.94 0.91 -10.09
CA THR A 103 14.81 0.01 -9.31
C THR A 103 14.32 -0.13 -7.88
N LEU A 104 13.90 0.97 -7.23
CA LEU A 104 13.27 0.92 -5.92
C LEU A 104 11.98 0.10 -5.92
N PHE A 105 11.15 0.22 -6.95
CA PHE A 105 9.95 -0.60 -7.10
C PHE A 105 10.28 -2.10 -7.11
N ARG A 106 11.23 -2.51 -7.97
CA ARG A 106 11.66 -3.92 -8.08
C ARG A 106 12.34 -4.43 -6.81
N ARG A 107 13.19 -3.62 -6.18
CA ARG A 107 13.85 -3.95 -4.92
C ARG A 107 12.86 -4.06 -3.75
N THR A 108 11.83 -3.23 -3.75
CA THR A 108 10.75 -3.35 -2.75
C THR A 108 10.00 -4.66 -2.94
N LEU A 109 9.69 -5.04 -4.19
CA LEU A 109 9.09 -6.35 -4.47
C LEU A 109 9.99 -7.50 -4.00
N ALA A 110 11.30 -7.46 -4.31
CA ALA A 110 12.26 -8.46 -3.85
C ALA A 110 12.31 -8.55 -2.31
N LEU A 111 12.32 -7.40 -1.63
CA LEU A 111 12.27 -7.30 -0.18
C LEU A 111 11.03 -7.99 0.38
N GLU A 112 9.85 -7.74 -0.18
CA GLU A 112 8.60 -8.36 0.29
C GLU A 112 8.58 -9.88 0.12
N GLN A 113 9.20 -10.39 -0.95
CA GLN A 113 9.39 -11.83 -1.16
C GLN A 113 10.35 -12.43 -0.13
N MET A 114 11.45 -11.74 0.20
CA MET A 114 12.37 -12.15 1.27
C MET A 114 11.66 -12.22 2.63
N LEU A 115 10.70 -11.32 2.88
CA LEU A 115 9.88 -11.33 4.10
C LEU A 115 8.77 -12.39 4.09
N THR A 116 8.64 -13.20 3.04
CA THR A 116 7.57 -14.22 2.85
C THR A 116 6.14 -13.67 2.88
N THR A 117 5.98 -12.34 2.81
CA THR A 117 4.66 -11.69 2.87
C THR A 117 3.87 -11.84 1.57
N GLY A 118 4.55 -12.15 0.45
CA GLY A 118 3.92 -12.63 -0.78
C GLY A 118 2.91 -11.65 -1.41
N GLY A 119 3.09 -10.35 -1.20
CA GLY A 119 2.15 -9.30 -1.62
C GLY A 119 2.17 -8.96 -3.11
N GLY A 120 1.18 -8.17 -3.53
CA GLY A 120 1.16 -7.53 -4.85
C GLY A 120 2.09 -6.32 -4.91
N TRP A 121 2.24 -5.72 -6.09
CA TRP A 121 3.18 -4.62 -6.33
C TRP A 121 2.53 -3.23 -6.36
N GLN A 122 1.20 -3.16 -6.27
CA GLN A 122 0.45 -1.92 -6.45
C GLN A 122 0.70 -0.89 -5.33
N ASP A 123 1.05 -1.34 -4.13
CA ASP A 123 1.17 -0.48 -2.95
C ASP A 123 2.46 0.35 -3.00
N GLN A 124 3.60 -0.29 -3.29
CA GLN A 124 4.87 0.40 -3.55
C GLN A 124 4.79 1.27 -4.81
N GLY A 125 4.12 0.81 -5.87
CA GLY A 125 3.86 1.64 -7.05
C GLY A 125 3.02 2.88 -6.70
N GLY A 126 2.02 2.70 -5.84
CA GLY A 126 1.18 3.76 -5.31
C GLY A 126 1.97 4.82 -4.55
N GLY A 127 2.86 4.41 -3.64
CA GLY A 127 3.63 5.34 -2.79
C GLY A 127 4.89 5.93 -3.45
N LEU A 128 5.58 5.17 -4.31
CA LEU A 128 6.83 5.61 -4.93
C LEU A 128 6.59 6.75 -5.92
N PHE A 129 5.56 6.68 -6.74
CA PHE A 129 5.31 7.65 -7.80
C PHE A 129 4.26 8.69 -7.36
N ARG A 130 4.31 9.91 -7.91
CA ARG A 130 3.30 10.93 -7.61
C ARG A 130 1.93 10.63 -8.24
N GLY A 131 0.92 11.34 -7.78
CA GLY A 131 -0.36 11.49 -8.47
C GLY A 131 -1.24 10.24 -8.47
N ILE A 132 -2.39 10.39 -9.13
CA ILE A 132 -3.24 9.27 -9.54
C ILE A 132 -2.67 8.71 -10.84
N LYS A 133 -2.54 7.39 -10.91
CA LYS A 133 -1.96 6.72 -12.07
C LYS A 133 -2.59 5.35 -12.26
N LEU A 134 -2.57 4.90 -13.52
CA LEU A 134 -2.71 3.50 -13.86
C LEU A 134 -1.30 2.90 -13.91
N ILE A 135 -1.15 1.76 -13.24
CA ILE A 135 0.10 1.01 -13.17
C ILE A 135 -0.16 -0.34 -13.81
N GLU A 136 0.70 -0.73 -14.75
CA GLU A 136 0.60 -1.98 -15.48
C GLU A 136 1.97 -2.67 -15.46
N THR A 137 1.98 -4.00 -15.34
CA THR A 137 3.17 -4.83 -15.51
C THR A 137 2.90 -5.90 -16.55
N ALA A 138 3.96 -6.52 -17.07
CA ALA A 138 3.86 -7.68 -17.94
C ALA A 138 4.04 -8.97 -17.15
N PRO A 139 3.46 -10.10 -17.61
CA PRO A 139 3.79 -11.41 -17.07
C PRO A 139 5.30 -11.70 -17.23
N GLY A 140 5.91 -12.29 -16.21
CA GLY A 140 7.33 -12.65 -16.23
C GLY A 140 8.03 -12.41 -14.89
N LEU A 141 9.31 -12.74 -14.83
CA LEU A 141 10.14 -12.50 -13.64
C LEU A 141 10.41 -11.01 -13.42
N ASP A 142 10.54 -10.24 -14.51
CA ASP A 142 10.72 -8.80 -14.44
C ASP A 142 9.37 -8.07 -14.40
N GLN A 143 8.94 -7.70 -13.20
CA GLN A 143 7.74 -6.91 -12.95
C GLN A 143 8.05 -5.41 -13.02
N THR A 144 8.63 -4.92 -14.12
CA THR A 144 8.87 -3.48 -14.30
C THR A 144 7.55 -2.74 -14.57
N PRO A 145 7.22 -1.67 -13.82
CA PRO A 145 5.94 -0.98 -13.97
C PRO A 145 5.96 0.00 -15.15
N THR A 146 4.90 -0.04 -15.96
CA THR A 146 4.50 1.02 -16.88
C THR A 146 3.49 1.93 -16.18
N LEU A 147 3.70 3.25 -16.29
CA LEU A 147 2.90 4.25 -15.59
C LEU A 147 2.19 5.15 -16.59
N ARG A 148 0.89 5.33 -16.40
CA ARG A 148 0.08 6.35 -17.08
C ARG A 148 -0.55 7.24 -16.04
N TRP A 149 -0.24 8.53 -16.07
CA TRP A 149 -0.71 9.50 -15.08
C TRP A 149 -2.02 10.14 -15.49
N VAL A 150 -2.87 10.40 -14.50
CA VAL A 150 -3.96 11.36 -14.63
C VAL A 150 -3.37 12.77 -14.48
N PRO A 151 -3.65 13.71 -15.40
CA PRO A 151 -3.14 15.07 -15.34
C PRO A 151 -3.43 15.77 -14.01
N ASP A 152 -2.44 16.53 -13.53
CA ASP A 152 -2.49 17.14 -12.20
C ASP A 152 -3.69 18.08 -11.99
N HIS A 153 -4.17 18.75 -13.05
CA HIS A 153 -5.33 19.63 -13.00
C HIS A 153 -6.65 18.88 -12.77
N LEU A 154 -6.73 17.60 -13.17
CA LEU A 154 -7.91 16.76 -12.93
C LEU A 154 -7.90 16.13 -11.53
N LEU A 155 -6.73 16.11 -10.86
CA LEU A 155 -6.58 15.58 -9.49
C LEU A 155 -7.38 16.41 -8.48
N GLU A 156 -7.46 17.71 -8.71
CA GLU A 156 -8.24 18.63 -7.88
C GLU A 156 -9.73 18.37 -8.09
N THR A 157 -10.21 18.31 -9.33
CA THR A 157 -11.64 18.05 -9.60
C THR A 157 -12.13 16.66 -9.19
N ALA A 158 -11.26 15.64 -9.19
CA ALA A 158 -11.67 14.26 -8.89
C ALA A 158 -11.81 13.97 -7.38
N ILE A 159 -11.20 14.78 -6.50
CA ILE A 159 -11.12 14.54 -5.05
C ILE A 159 -11.49 15.78 -4.22
N ALA A 160 -11.43 16.99 -4.78
CA ALA A 160 -11.66 18.24 -4.05
C ALA A 160 -13.14 18.58 -3.83
N ASP A 161 -14.08 17.80 -4.37
CA ASP A 161 -15.47 17.98 -4.02
C ASP A 161 -15.70 17.46 -2.59
N GLU A 162 -16.42 18.26 -1.78
CA GLU A 162 -16.82 17.92 -0.40
C GLU A 162 -17.60 16.59 -0.27
N THR A 163 -17.88 15.96 -1.41
CA THR A 163 -18.54 14.66 -1.59
C THR A 163 -17.62 13.46 -1.43
N SER A 164 -16.30 13.62 -1.51
CA SER A 164 -15.34 12.54 -1.32
C SER A 164 -14.93 12.41 0.15
N LEU A 165 -15.16 11.23 0.73
CA LEU A 165 -14.98 10.97 2.16
C LEU A 165 -14.05 9.77 2.37
N LEU A 166 -13.06 9.94 3.25
CA LEU A 166 -12.22 8.85 3.72
C LEU A 166 -12.50 8.59 5.20
N TYR A 167 -12.89 7.36 5.50
CA TYR A 167 -13.30 6.95 6.84
C TYR A 167 -12.52 5.73 7.30
N TYR A 168 -11.80 5.85 8.42
CA TYR A 168 -11.21 4.70 9.07
C TYR A 168 -12.29 3.98 9.87
N THR A 169 -12.56 2.73 9.54
CA THR A 169 -13.63 1.94 10.18
C THR A 169 -13.27 1.49 11.60
N GLY A 170 -11.98 1.48 11.96
CA GLY A 170 -11.48 0.93 13.23
C GLY A 170 -11.53 -0.60 13.31
N ILE A 171 -12.08 -1.26 12.29
CA ILE A 171 -12.13 -2.71 12.15
C ILE A 171 -10.83 -3.14 11.49
N THR A 172 -10.12 -4.09 12.09
CA THR A 172 -8.87 -4.63 11.55
C THR A 172 -8.98 -6.13 11.42
N ARG A 173 -8.81 -6.66 10.21
CA ARG A 173 -8.72 -8.10 9.95
C ARG A 173 -7.41 -8.40 9.24
N MET A 174 -6.69 -9.41 9.71
CA MET A 174 -5.51 -9.92 9.04
C MET A 174 -5.96 -10.78 7.85
N ALA A 175 -5.79 -10.28 6.63
CA ALA A 175 -6.14 -10.98 5.40
C ALA A 175 -5.11 -12.09 5.03
N LYS A 176 -4.59 -12.84 6.03
CA LYS A 176 -3.47 -13.79 5.82
C LYS A 176 -3.83 -15.02 4.99
N ASN A 177 -5.11 -15.41 4.92
CA ASN A 177 -5.52 -16.65 4.23
C ASN A 177 -6.27 -16.41 2.91
N ILE A 178 -6.72 -15.19 2.65
CA ILE A 178 -7.56 -14.86 1.49
C ILE A 178 -6.75 -14.93 0.18
N LEU A 179 -5.56 -14.34 0.19
CA LEU A 179 -4.71 -14.28 -1.01
C LEU A 179 -4.31 -15.69 -1.48
N ALA A 180 -4.08 -16.62 -0.55
CA ALA A 180 -3.67 -17.97 -0.86
C ALA A 180 -4.74 -18.74 -1.66
N GLU A 181 -6.03 -18.57 -1.33
CA GLU A 181 -7.12 -19.24 -2.06
C GLU A 181 -7.28 -18.67 -3.47
N ILE A 182 -7.24 -17.35 -3.63
CA ILE A 182 -7.31 -16.69 -4.94
C ILE A 182 -6.14 -17.14 -5.81
N VAL A 183 -4.92 -17.07 -5.28
CA VAL A 183 -3.70 -17.47 -5.98
C VAL A 183 -3.76 -18.95 -6.38
N ARG A 184 -4.21 -19.82 -5.48
CA ARG A 184 -4.45 -21.23 -5.80
C ARG A 184 -5.47 -21.40 -6.93
N GLY A 185 -6.56 -20.64 -6.92
CA GLY A 185 -7.58 -20.66 -7.98
C GLY A 185 -7.01 -20.30 -9.35
N ILE A 186 -6.10 -19.32 -9.41
CA ILE A 186 -5.38 -18.93 -10.63
C ILE A 186 -4.47 -20.07 -11.10
N PHE A 187 -3.65 -20.63 -10.20
CA PHE A 187 -2.73 -21.73 -10.54
C PHE A 187 -3.47 -23.00 -11.00
N LEU A 188 -4.68 -23.23 -10.49
CA LEU A 188 -5.54 -24.34 -10.92
C LEU A 188 -6.40 -24.01 -12.14
N ASN A 189 -6.12 -22.90 -12.84
CA ASN A 189 -6.80 -22.48 -14.06
C ASN A 189 -8.33 -22.38 -13.91
N SER A 190 -8.81 -21.91 -12.75
CA SER A 190 -10.24 -21.76 -12.46
C SER A 190 -10.87 -20.69 -13.36
N PRO A 191 -11.84 -21.03 -14.24
CA PRO A 191 -12.44 -20.06 -15.16
C PRO A 191 -13.04 -18.86 -14.44
N ARG A 192 -13.78 -19.10 -13.34
CA ARG A 192 -14.36 -18.06 -12.50
C ARG A 192 -13.32 -17.05 -11.99
N HIS A 193 -12.18 -17.53 -11.46
CA HIS A 193 -11.16 -16.64 -10.91
C HIS A 193 -10.50 -15.81 -12.03
N LEU A 194 -10.19 -16.46 -13.15
CA LEU A 194 -9.57 -15.79 -14.30
C LEU A 194 -10.47 -14.72 -14.91
N GLU A 195 -11.77 -15.01 -15.07
CA GLU A 195 -12.76 -14.05 -15.55
C GLU A 195 -12.90 -12.85 -14.61
N LEU A 196 -12.95 -13.09 -13.30
CA LEU A 196 -13.03 -12.03 -12.30
C LEU A 196 -11.78 -11.13 -12.32
N ILE A 197 -10.59 -11.72 -12.42
CA ILE A 197 -9.32 -10.96 -12.48
C ILE A 197 -9.25 -10.13 -13.78
N ALA A 198 -9.66 -10.71 -14.91
CA ALA A 198 -9.74 -9.98 -16.17
C ALA A 198 -10.74 -8.81 -16.08
N ALA A 199 -11.89 -9.01 -15.44
CA ALA A 199 -12.88 -7.96 -15.22
C ALA A 199 -12.35 -6.85 -14.28
N ILE A 200 -11.59 -7.19 -13.25
CA ILE A 200 -10.92 -6.22 -12.36
C ILE A 200 -9.92 -5.38 -13.16
N ALA A 201 -9.09 -6.01 -13.99
CA ALA A 201 -8.14 -5.31 -14.86
C ALA A 201 -8.84 -4.38 -15.86
N ALA A 202 -9.90 -4.85 -16.52
CA ALA A 202 -10.71 -4.04 -17.43
C ALA A 202 -11.35 -2.83 -16.72
N ASN A 203 -11.86 -3.03 -15.49
CA ASN A 203 -12.43 -1.95 -14.69
C ASN A 203 -11.36 -0.92 -14.27
N ALA A 204 -10.10 -1.33 -14.03
CA ALA A 204 -9.01 -0.39 -13.76
C ALA A 204 -8.73 0.53 -14.97
N GLY A 205 -8.72 -0.04 -16.18
CA GLY A 205 -8.63 0.73 -17.43
C GLY A 205 -9.80 1.69 -17.61
N ALA A 206 -11.03 1.23 -17.39
CA ALA A 206 -12.23 2.06 -17.47
C ALA A 206 -12.23 3.19 -16.42
N THR A 207 -11.72 2.92 -15.21
CA THR A 207 -11.55 3.91 -14.14
C THR A 207 -10.57 5.00 -14.57
N PHE A 208 -9.42 4.60 -15.14
CA PHE A 208 -8.43 5.53 -15.66
C PHE A 208 -9.02 6.43 -16.75
N ASP A 209 -9.74 5.84 -17.71
CA ASP A 209 -10.42 6.59 -18.77
C ASP A 209 -11.49 7.56 -18.27
N ALA A 210 -12.21 7.20 -17.20
CA ALA A 210 -13.19 8.08 -16.57
C ALA A 210 -12.51 9.28 -15.90
N LEU A 211 -11.41 9.03 -15.16
CA LEU A 211 -10.59 10.07 -14.53
C LEU A 211 -10.00 11.03 -15.56
N GLN A 212 -9.46 10.50 -16.68
CA GLN A 212 -8.90 11.29 -17.78
C GLN A 212 -9.92 12.26 -18.41
N ARG A 213 -11.21 11.91 -18.37
CA ARG A 213 -12.30 12.72 -18.94
C ARG A 213 -12.95 13.65 -17.91
N GLY A 214 -12.53 13.60 -16.65
CA GLY A 214 -13.19 14.33 -15.57
C GLY A 214 -14.64 13.88 -15.32
N ASP A 215 -15.01 12.65 -15.69
CA ASP A 215 -16.39 12.15 -15.57
C ASP A 215 -16.61 11.52 -14.19
N ALA A 216 -17.01 12.35 -13.21
CA ALA A 216 -17.24 11.93 -11.83
C ALA A 216 -18.31 10.81 -11.69
N SER A 217 -19.32 10.81 -12.56
CA SER A 217 -20.38 9.78 -12.56
C SER A 217 -19.80 8.42 -12.97
N ARG A 218 -18.97 8.39 -14.02
CA ARG A 218 -18.28 7.16 -14.44
C ARG A 218 -17.25 6.70 -13.41
N VAL A 219 -16.54 7.61 -12.75
CA VAL A 219 -15.63 7.25 -11.65
C VAL A 219 -16.40 6.54 -10.53
N SER A 220 -17.52 7.10 -10.10
CA SER A 220 -18.36 6.50 -9.05
C SER A 220 -18.94 5.15 -9.49
N ALA A 221 -19.36 5.02 -10.75
CA ALA A 221 -19.77 3.75 -11.32
C ALA A 221 -18.65 2.70 -11.32
N ALA A 222 -17.42 3.09 -11.66
CA ALA A 222 -16.25 2.21 -11.66
C ALA A 222 -15.83 1.80 -10.22
N VAL A 223 -16.03 2.68 -9.23
CA VAL A 223 -15.84 2.35 -7.81
C VAL A 223 -16.87 1.32 -7.34
N ARG A 224 -18.16 1.50 -7.69
CA ARG A 224 -19.21 0.49 -7.41
C ARG A 224 -18.89 -0.85 -8.07
N ALA A 225 -18.45 -0.84 -9.33
CA ALA A 225 -18.07 -2.05 -10.06
C ALA A 225 -16.87 -2.74 -9.39
N SER A 226 -15.82 -1.98 -9.05
CA SER A 226 -14.67 -2.52 -8.31
C SER A 226 -15.08 -3.14 -6.98
N TRP A 227 -16.01 -2.52 -6.23
CA TRP A 227 -16.49 -3.06 -4.97
C TRP A 227 -17.20 -4.41 -5.14
N ARG A 228 -18.07 -4.53 -6.15
CA ARG A 228 -18.78 -5.78 -6.45
C ARG A 228 -17.82 -6.87 -6.93
N LEU A 229 -16.89 -6.52 -7.82
CA LEU A 229 -15.88 -7.46 -8.34
C LEU A 229 -14.98 -7.99 -7.22
N ASN A 230 -14.52 -7.12 -6.32
CA ASN A 230 -13.69 -7.54 -5.19
C ASN A 230 -14.46 -8.47 -4.23
N GLN A 231 -15.73 -8.19 -3.94
CA GLN A 231 -16.57 -9.08 -3.13
C GLN A 231 -16.89 -10.42 -3.81
N ALA A 232 -17.01 -10.43 -5.15
CA ALA A 232 -17.21 -11.66 -5.92
C ALA A 232 -15.95 -12.54 -5.98
N LEU A 233 -14.77 -11.89 -5.94
CA LEU A 233 -13.47 -12.54 -5.85
C LEU A 233 -13.22 -13.10 -4.45
N ASP A 234 -13.52 -12.31 -3.41
CA ASP A 234 -13.44 -12.73 -2.01
C ASP A 234 -14.58 -12.12 -1.18
N SER A 235 -15.40 -12.98 -0.59
CA SER A 235 -16.48 -12.56 0.31
C SER A 235 -15.96 -11.94 1.60
N GLY A 236 -14.72 -12.24 2.00
CA GLY A 236 -14.01 -11.61 3.11
C GLY A 236 -13.75 -10.12 2.92
N THR A 237 -13.86 -9.61 1.68
CA THR A 237 -13.72 -8.19 1.34
C THR A 237 -14.68 -7.32 2.17
N ASN A 238 -15.92 -7.74 2.36
CA ASN A 238 -16.96 -6.95 3.04
C ASN A 238 -17.56 -7.71 4.22
N PRO A 239 -16.97 -7.60 5.42
CA PRO A 239 -17.51 -8.27 6.61
C PRO A 239 -18.82 -7.61 7.08
N PRO A 240 -19.67 -8.33 7.82
CA PRO A 240 -20.97 -7.80 8.27
C PRO A 240 -20.89 -6.46 9.01
N GLU A 241 -19.82 -6.24 9.78
CA GLU A 241 -19.60 -5.00 10.53
C GLU A 241 -19.35 -3.80 9.60
N VAL A 242 -18.72 -4.02 8.44
CA VAL A 242 -18.53 -2.98 7.42
C VAL A 242 -19.82 -2.74 6.65
N GLN A 243 -20.55 -3.81 6.31
CA GLN A 243 -21.86 -3.69 5.68
C GLN A 243 -22.84 -2.89 6.56
N ALA A 244 -22.85 -3.13 7.88
CA ALA A 244 -23.67 -2.37 8.82
C ALA A 244 -23.34 -0.87 8.86
N ILE A 245 -22.08 -0.47 8.57
CA ILE A 245 -21.71 0.94 8.41
C ILE A 245 -22.33 1.48 7.11
N LEU A 246 -22.22 0.75 6.01
CA LEU A 246 -22.74 1.13 4.69
C LEU A 246 -24.27 1.26 4.70
N ASP A 247 -24.98 0.34 5.35
CA ASP A 247 -26.45 0.33 5.42
C ASP A 247 -27.00 1.61 6.09
N ARG A 248 -26.31 2.11 7.12
CA ARG A 248 -26.71 3.34 7.84
C ARG A 248 -26.64 4.60 6.99
N ILE A 249 -25.88 4.58 5.90
CA ILE A 249 -25.61 5.74 5.06
C ILE A 249 -26.01 5.52 3.60
N ALA A 250 -26.69 4.40 3.31
CA ALA A 250 -27.00 3.97 1.95
C ALA A 250 -27.79 5.02 1.14
N ASP A 251 -28.65 5.79 1.81
CA ASP A 251 -29.45 6.84 1.17
C ASP A 251 -28.62 8.04 0.69
N TRP A 252 -27.41 8.23 1.23
CA TRP A 252 -26.55 9.39 0.96
C TRP A 252 -25.31 9.04 0.13
N VAL A 253 -24.92 7.76 0.12
CA VAL A 253 -23.75 7.28 -0.63
C VAL A 253 -24.11 6.99 -2.09
N ASP A 254 -23.30 7.48 -3.02
CA ASP A 254 -23.35 7.09 -4.43
C ASP A 254 -22.46 5.88 -4.70
N ALA A 255 -21.22 5.88 -4.19
CA ALA A 255 -20.29 4.77 -4.33
C ALA A 255 -19.42 4.62 -3.08
N ALA A 256 -19.06 3.40 -2.73
CA ALA A 256 -18.10 3.15 -1.66
C ALA A 256 -17.32 1.86 -1.92
N LYS A 257 -16.10 1.81 -1.40
CA LYS A 257 -15.30 0.58 -1.34
C LYS A 257 -14.30 0.63 -0.19
N LEU A 258 -13.98 -0.51 0.39
CA LEU A 258 -12.77 -0.62 1.21
C LEU A 258 -11.52 -0.53 0.33
N LEU A 259 -10.48 0.03 0.91
CA LEU A 259 -9.15 0.11 0.33
C LEU A 259 -8.31 -1.11 0.70
N GLY A 260 -7.34 -1.45 -0.15
CA GLY A 260 -6.49 -2.63 0.03
C GLY A 260 -7.25 -3.95 -0.14
N ALA A 261 -6.84 -4.96 0.63
CA ALA A 261 -7.38 -6.33 0.56
C ALA A 261 -8.82 -6.48 1.11
N GLY A 262 -9.38 -5.46 1.76
CA GLY A 262 -10.69 -5.53 2.40
C GLY A 262 -10.67 -6.13 3.81
N GLY A 263 -11.84 -6.47 4.34
CA GLY A 263 -11.98 -7.04 5.70
C GLY A 263 -11.93 -6.01 6.85
N GLY A 264 -11.71 -4.73 6.54
CA GLY A 264 -11.59 -3.64 7.50
C GLY A 264 -10.73 -2.50 6.95
N GLY A 265 -10.27 -1.61 7.83
CA GLY A 265 -9.37 -0.52 7.47
C GLY A 265 -10.11 0.73 6.97
N PHE A 266 -9.64 1.31 5.87
CA PHE A 266 -10.20 2.53 5.30
C PHE A 266 -11.30 2.27 4.28
N LEU A 267 -12.41 2.99 4.44
CA LEU A 267 -13.53 3.06 3.52
C LEU A 267 -13.46 4.39 2.76
N LEU A 268 -13.35 4.30 1.43
CA LEU A 268 -13.50 5.43 0.53
C LEU A 268 -14.97 5.52 0.10
N MET A 269 -15.59 6.69 0.26
CA MET A 269 -16.98 6.93 -0.09
C MET A 269 -17.10 8.18 -0.96
N PHE A 270 -18.01 8.11 -1.91
CA PHE A 270 -18.51 9.21 -2.73
C PHE A 270 -19.96 9.44 -2.34
N ALA A 271 -20.27 10.62 -1.81
CA ALA A 271 -21.63 11.04 -1.53
C ALA A 271 -22.35 11.47 -2.82
N LYS A 272 -23.69 11.40 -2.82
CA LYS A 272 -24.51 11.85 -3.96
C LYS A 272 -24.36 13.34 -4.25
N ASP A 273 -24.22 14.15 -3.20
CA ASP A 273 -24.01 15.59 -3.23
C ASP A 273 -23.38 16.07 -1.91
N ALA A 274 -23.13 17.38 -1.79
CA ALA A 274 -22.48 17.97 -0.61
C ALA A 274 -23.32 17.85 0.68
N GLU A 275 -24.65 17.92 0.58
CA GLU A 275 -25.55 17.78 1.72
C GLU A 275 -25.58 16.34 2.21
N ALA A 276 -25.61 15.37 1.29
CA ALA A 276 -25.45 13.96 1.58
C ALA A 276 -24.09 13.69 2.26
N ALA A 277 -23.01 14.32 1.80
CA ALA A 277 -21.70 14.21 2.44
C ALA A 277 -21.70 14.72 3.88
N ARG A 278 -22.35 15.86 4.13
CA ARG A 278 -22.54 16.42 5.47
C ARG A 278 -23.32 15.46 6.37
N ARG A 279 -24.40 14.84 5.85
CA ARG A 279 -25.20 13.85 6.59
C ARG A 279 -24.41 12.59 6.93
N ILE A 280 -23.62 12.06 5.99
CA ILE A 280 -22.72 10.93 6.24
C ILE A 280 -21.73 11.27 7.36
N ARG A 281 -21.12 12.46 7.30
CA ARG A 281 -20.21 12.93 8.35
C ARG A 281 -20.89 12.98 9.71
N GLN A 282 -22.07 13.60 9.78
CA GLN A 282 -22.85 13.70 11.02
C GLN A 282 -23.20 12.32 11.58
N GLU A 283 -23.71 11.42 10.76
CA GLU A 283 -24.14 10.08 11.19
C GLU A 283 -23.00 9.25 11.77
N LEU A 284 -21.87 9.19 11.04
CA LEU A 284 -20.73 8.37 11.46
C LEU A 284 -19.91 9.00 12.58
N THR A 285 -19.93 10.32 12.74
CA THR A 285 -19.31 11.00 13.90
C THR A 285 -20.18 10.89 15.15
N ALA A 286 -21.49 11.02 15.04
CA ALA A 286 -22.39 10.92 16.20
C ALA A 286 -22.50 9.49 16.72
N ARG A 287 -22.44 8.50 15.83
CA ARG A 287 -22.60 7.07 16.14
C ARG A 287 -21.47 6.26 15.49
N PRO A 288 -20.22 6.39 15.94
CA PRO A 288 -19.12 5.61 15.38
C PRO A 288 -19.30 4.13 15.75
N PRO A 289 -18.91 3.18 14.87
CA PRO A 289 -19.02 1.74 15.14
C PRO A 289 -18.10 1.28 16.28
N ASN A 290 -17.04 2.03 16.60
CA ASN A 290 -16.12 1.78 17.71
C ASN A 290 -15.31 3.05 18.02
N ALA A 291 -14.56 3.05 19.13
CA ALA A 291 -13.77 4.20 19.59
C ALA A 291 -12.62 4.63 18.66
N ARG A 292 -12.21 3.78 17.71
CA ARG A 292 -11.11 4.08 16.79
C ARG A 292 -11.59 4.72 15.49
N ALA A 293 -12.86 4.53 15.14
CA ALA A 293 -13.42 4.92 13.87
C ALA A 293 -13.51 6.44 13.74
N ARG A 294 -13.07 6.99 12.60
CA ARG A 294 -12.96 8.44 12.40
C ARG A 294 -12.82 8.81 10.94
N PHE A 295 -13.27 10.00 10.57
CA PHE A 295 -12.91 10.60 9.30
C PHE A 295 -11.46 11.04 9.28
N VAL A 296 -10.83 10.92 8.10
CA VAL A 296 -9.46 11.35 7.87
C VAL A 296 -9.45 12.27 6.66
N ARG A 297 -8.73 13.38 6.77
CA ARG A 297 -8.47 14.25 5.61
C ARG A 297 -7.41 13.59 4.74
N PHE A 298 -7.64 13.61 3.43
CA PHE A 298 -6.69 13.09 2.46
C PHE A 298 -6.53 14.07 1.30
N SER A 299 -5.44 13.91 0.57
CA SER A 299 -5.08 14.70 -0.60
C SER A 299 -4.19 13.87 -1.52
N VAL A 300 -4.19 14.18 -2.81
CA VAL A 300 -3.28 13.52 -3.75
C VAL A 300 -1.86 14.06 -3.55
N SER A 301 -0.89 13.15 -3.42
CA SER A 301 0.53 13.52 -3.36
C SER A 301 1.06 13.96 -4.73
N ARG A 302 1.75 15.11 -4.79
CA ARG A 302 2.41 15.62 -6.01
C ARG A 302 3.86 15.17 -6.15
N THR A 303 4.40 14.45 -5.18
CA THR A 303 5.83 14.09 -5.14
C THR A 303 6.09 12.58 -5.14
N GLY A 304 5.20 11.79 -4.51
CA GLY A 304 5.52 10.39 -4.17
C GLY A 304 6.67 10.32 -3.16
N LEU A 305 7.57 9.34 -3.31
CA LEU A 305 8.77 9.25 -2.48
C LEU A 305 9.63 10.52 -2.60
N HIS A 306 10.09 11.01 -1.45
CA HIS A 306 10.99 12.15 -1.34
C HIS A 306 12.06 11.81 -0.30
N VAL A 307 13.33 12.00 -0.67
CA VAL A 307 14.49 11.78 0.20
C VAL A 307 15.26 13.09 0.23
N THR A 308 15.61 13.55 1.43
CA THR A 308 16.32 14.80 1.66
C THR A 308 17.55 14.52 2.50
N ARG A 309 18.64 15.22 2.20
CA ARG A 309 19.86 15.23 3.01
C ARG A 309 20.07 16.64 3.55
N SER A 310 20.29 16.75 4.85
CA SER A 310 20.71 17.98 5.54
C SER A 310 22.21 18.10 5.57
#